data_AF-A0A1H1E2L5-F1
#
_entry.id   AF-A0A1H1E2L5-F1
#
_cell.length_a   1.000
_cell.length_b   1.000
_cell.length_c   1.000
_cell.angle_alpha   90.00
_cell.angle_beta   90.00
_cell.angle_gamma   90.00
#
_symmetry.space_group_name_H-M   'P 1'
#
loop_
_entity.id
_entity.type
_entity.pdbx_description
1 polymer ?
#
loop_
_entity_poly.entity_id
_entity_poly.type
_entity_poly.pdbx_seq_one_letter_code
_entity_poly.pdbx_strand_id
1 'polypeptide(L)' 'MAESNSGVPFWWIVLFVLLALGAGALAVTTVGGSLVSSPEFLMPVFGL' A
#
# COMPACT_ATOMS: atom_id res chain seq x y z
N MET A 1 -13.18 5.58 34.38
CA MET A 1 -14.01 4.36 34.36
C MET A 1 -14.41 4.10 32.92
N ALA A 2 -13.95 2.98 32.36
CA ALA A 2 -14.57 2.25 31.25
C ALA A 2 -13.78 0.95 31.10
N GLU A 3 -14.39 -0.10 31.63
CA GLU A 3 -14.04 -1.51 31.55
C GLU A 3 -13.87 -1.95 30.08
N SER A 4 -12.91 -2.85 29.87
CA SER A 4 -12.62 -3.66 28.68
C SER A 4 -13.23 -3.27 27.33
N ASN A 5 -12.41 -2.60 26.51
CA ASN A 5 -12.36 -2.84 25.07
C ASN A 5 -10.90 -3.17 24.71
N SER A 6 -10.39 -4.30 25.20
CA SER A 6 -9.02 -4.81 24.95
C SER A 6 -8.81 -5.30 23.50
N GLY A 7 -9.59 -4.78 22.55
CA GLY A 7 -9.43 -5.02 21.12
C GLY A 7 -8.68 -3.84 20.49
N VAL A 8 -7.76 -4.15 19.58
CA VAL A 8 -7.10 -3.11 18.78
C VAL A 8 -8.18 -2.35 18.00
N PRO A 9 -8.30 -1.01 18.14
CA PRO A 9 -9.33 -0.27 17.44
C PRO A 9 -9.18 -0.44 15.92
N PHE A 10 -10.30 -0.52 15.20
CA PHE A 10 -10.27 -0.62 13.73
C PHE A 10 -9.41 0.48 13.08
N TRP A 11 -9.46 1.68 13.63
CA TRP A 11 -8.64 2.81 13.21
C TRP A 11 -7.13 2.57 13.31
N TRP A 12 -6.67 1.86 14.34
CA TRP A 12 -5.26 1.50 14.47
C TRP A 12 -4.81 0.52 13.38
N ILE A 13 -5.70 -0.38 12.95
CA ILE A 13 -5.43 -1.27 11.81
C ILE A 13 -5.32 -0.47 10.52
N VAL A 14 -6.25 0.48 10.28
CA VAL A 14 -6.20 1.35 9.10
C VAL A 14 -4.90 2.18 9.07
N LEU A 15 -4.52 2.76 10.21
CA LEU A 15 -3.26 3.51 10.33
C LEU A 15 -2.04 2.60 10.09
N PHE A 16 -2.03 1.39 10.65
CA PHE A 16 -0.96 0.42 10.42
C PHE A 16 -0.84 0.05 8.95
N VAL A 17 -1.96 -0.23 8.28
CA VAL A 17 -1.99 -0.57 6.85
C VAL A 17 -1.48 0.60 6.01
N LEU A 18 -1.92 1.83 6.28
CA LEU A 18 -1.42 3.02 5.57
C LEU A 18 0.07 3.23 5.79
N LEU A 19 0.56 3.05 7.02
CA LEU A 19 1.96 3.22 7.35
C LEU A 19 2.83 2.15 6.70
N ALA A 20 2.41 0.89 6.76
CA ALA A 20 3.10 -0.24 6.14
C ALA A 20 3.11 -0.13 4.62
N LEU A 21 1.97 0.22 4.01
CA LEU A 21 1.85 0.41 2.57
C LEU A 21 2.69 1.60 2.09
N GLY A 22 2.67 2.72 2.83
CA GLY A 22 3.51 3.88 2.54
C GLY A 22 5.00 3.59 2.67
N ALA A 23 5.41 2.93 3.77
CA ALA A 23 6.80 2.55 3.99
C ALA A 23 7.30 1.57 2.92
N GLY A 24 6.49 0.57 2.55
CA GLY A 24 6.80 -0.37 1.47
C GLY A 24 6.93 0.34 0.12
N ALA A 25 6.02 1.27 -0.19
CA ALA A 25 6.09 2.04 -1.43
C ALA A 25 7.34 2.92 -1.50
N LEU A 26 7.64 3.64 -0.41
CA LEU A 26 8.86 4.44 -0.32
C LEU A 26 10.10 3.56 -0.47
N ALA A 27 10.17 2.42 0.22
CA ALA A 27 11.30 1.50 0.12
C ALA A 27 11.54 0.98 -1.31
N VAL A 28 10.46 0.65 -2.05
CA VAL A 28 10.60 0.22 -3.45
C VAL A 28 11.09 1.37 -4.33
N THR A 29 10.54 2.58 -4.17
CA THR A 29 10.96 3.74 -4.96
C THR A 29 12.40 4.18 -4.67
N THR A 30 12.87 4.09 -3.42
CA THR A 30 14.24 4.52 -3.04
C THR A 30 15.32 3.56 -3.55
N VAL A 31 15.02 2.26 -3.65
CA VAL A 31 15.92 1.25 -4.23
C VAL A 31 15.98 1.34 -5.77
N GLY A 32 15.12 2.17 -6.39
CA GLY A 32 15.00 2.28 -7.84
C GLY A 32 14.10 1.20 -8.45
N GLY A 33 13.30 0.52 -7.63
CA GLY A 33 12.25 -0.38 -8.08
C GLY A 33 11.01 0.39 -8.53
N SER A 34 10.33 -0.13 -9.55
CA SER A 34 9.07 0.43 -10.05
C SER A 34 7.90 -0.39 -9.52
N LEU A 35 7.05 0.20 -8.67
CA LEU A 35 5.77 -0.41 -8.28
C LEU A 35 4.76 -0.45 -9.43
N VAL A 36 4.95 0.43 -10.41
CA VAL A 36 4.21 0.46 -11.67
C VAL A 36 5.11 -0.22 -12.71
N SER A 37 4.93 -1.53 -12.88
CA SER A 37 5.56 -2.27 -13.98
C SER A 37 4.74 -2.03 -15.25
N SER A 38 5.12 -0.99 -15.99
CA SER A 38 4.67 -0.66 -17.36
C SER A 38 3.14 -0.48 -17.59
N PRO A 39 2.70 0.63 -18.21
CA PRO A 39 1.32 0.80 -18.66
C PRO A 39 0.94 -0.13 -19.83
N GLU A 40 1.83 -1.04 -20.26
CA GLU A 40 1.59 -2.04 -21.30
C GLU A 40 0.43 -3.00 -20.98
N PHE A 41 0.05 -3.12 -19.70
CA PHE A 41 -1.16 -3.85 -19.31
C PHE A 41 -2.48 -3.10 -19.62
N LEU A 42 -2.44 -1.78 -19.83
CA LEU A 42 -3.62 -0.93 -20.03
C LEU A 42 -3.75 -0.35 -21.45
N MET A 43 -2.75 -0.56 -22.32
CA MET A 43 -2.84 -0.18 -23.72
C MET A 43 -3.30 -1.38 -24.56
N PRO A 44 -4.40 -1.27 -25.32
CA PRO A 44 -4.75 -2.31 -26.27
C PRO A 44 -3.66 -2.40 -27.32
N VAL A 45 -3.09 -3.59 -27.48
CA VAL A 45 -2.10 -3.92 -28.52
C VAL A 45 -2.77 -3.87 -29.90
N PHE A 46 -2.97 -2.67 -30.42
CA PHE A 46 -3.31 -2.43 -31.82
C PHE A 46 -2.09 -1.84 -32.52
N GLY A 47 -1.13 -2.70 -32.88
CA GLY A 47 -0.02 -2.26 -33.73
C GLY A 47 1.25 -3.11 -33.66
N LEU A 48 1.18 -4.35 -34.13
CA LEU A 48 2.27 -5.05 -34.83
C LEU A 48 1.68 -6.15 -35.71
#